data_AF-A0A848T2N4-F1
#
_entry.id   AF-A0A848T2N4-F1
#
_cell.length_a   1.000
_cell.length_b   1.000
_cell.length_c   1.000
_cell.angle_alpha   90.00
_cell.angle_beta   90.00
_cell.angle_gamma   90.00
#
_symmetry.space_group_name_H-M   'P 1'
#
loop_
_entity.id
_entity.type
_entity.pdbx_description
1 polymer ?
#
loop_
_entity_poly.entity_id
_entity_poly.type
_entity_poly.pdbx_seq_one_letter_code
_entity_poly.pdbx_strand_id
1 'polypeptide(L)'
;MIERKSDIFNAEVTARDHRQKKDVVDIDMNPMVDLAFLLLTFFMLTTTFNQPQAMEIVMPVQPDKEAVEKEQPIKESRTLSIMLAGEDKIHWFRGITDPEVKTTSYSGEGIRKVLLEMDRDITDMVVLIKPTDDSNYKNLVDILDEMQITSIERYAIVKVSKSDRELIANL
;
A
#
# COMPACT_ATOMS: atom_id res chain seq x y z
N MET A 1 -1.42 -99.74 -38.71
CA MET A 1 -1.86 -98.78 -37.67
C MET A 1 -1.10 -97.47 -37.82
N ILE A 2 -1.21 -96.82 -38.99
CA ILE A 2 -0.43 -95.60 -39.34
C ILE A 2 -1.36 -94.44 -39.79
N GLU A 3 -2.68 -94.66 -39.88
CA GLU A 3 -3.63 -93.61 -40.32
C GLU A 3 -4.14 -92.67 -39.21
N ARG A 4 -3.84 -92.91 -37.93
CA ARG A 4 -4.27 -92.00 -36.84
C ARG A 4 -3.30 -90.84 -36.56
N LYS A 5 -2.21 -90.70 -37.31
CA LYS A 5 -1.26 -89.58 -37.12
C LYS A 5 -1.45 -88.43 -38.12
N SER A 6 -2.16 -88.63 -39.22
CA SER A 6 -2.47 -87.56 -40.20
C SER A 6 -3.60 -86.64 -39.73
N ASP A 7 -4.59 -87.18 -39.02
CA ASP A 7 -5.75 -86.41 -38.54
C ASP A 7 -5.39 -85.48 -37.36
N ILE A 8 -4.31 -85.79 -36.65
CA ILE A 8 -3.79 -84.97 -35.54
C ILE A 8 -2.94 -83.81 -36.07
N PHE A 9 -2.37 -83.93 -37.27
CA PHE A 9 -1.55 -82.88 -37.89
C PHE A 9 -2.40 -81.76 -38.53
N ASN A 10 -3.67 -82.03 -38.86
CA ASN A 10 -4.57 -81.04 -39.45
C ASN A 10 -5.41 -80.26 -38.42
N ALA A 11 -5.28 -80.55 -37.12
CA ALA A 11 -5.99 -79.84 -36.06
C ALA A 11 -5.21 -78.65 -35.48
N GLU A 12 -3.96 -78.41 -35.90
CA GLU A 12 -3.08 -77.39 -35.30
C GLU A 12 -2.86 -76.14 -36.18
N VAL A 13 -3.56 -76.01 -37.31
CA VAL A 13 -3.36 -74.89 -38.27
C VAL A 13 -4.56 -73.91 -38.32
N THR A 14 -5.48 -73.96 -37.36
CA THR A 14 -6.56 -72.97 -37.24
C THR A 14 -6.65 -72.33 -35.85
N ALA A 15 -5.53 -72.19 -35.15
CA ALA A 15 -5.43 -71.16 -34.12
C ALA A 15 -5.21 -69.81 -34.81
N ARG A 16 -6.31 -69.12 -35.15
CA ARG A 16 -6.27 -67.69 -35.46
C ARG A 16 -5.66 -66.99 -34.26
N ASP A 17 -4.37 -66.67 -34.34
CA ASP A 17 -3.66 -65.78 -33.42
C ASP A 17 -4.44 -64.45 -33.40
N HIS A 18 -5.37 -64.34 -32.46
CA HIS A 18 -5.99 -63.07 -32.10
C HIS A 18 -4.91 -62.31 -31.33
N ARG A 19 -3.92 -61.82 -32.08
CA ARG A 19 -2.98 -60.84 -31.59
C ARG A 19 -3.82 -59.60 -31.31
N GLN A 20 -4.31 -59.47 -30.08
CA GLN A 20 -4.99 -58.28 -29.60
C GLN A 20 -4.05 -57.13 -29.89
N LYS A 21 -4.40 -56.29 -30.87
CA LYS A 21 -3.76 -55.00 -31.05
C LYS A 21 -3.97 -54.29 -29.73
N LYS A 22 -2.90 -54.09 -28.96
CA LYS A 22 -2.90 -53.14 -27.87
C LYS A 22 -3.16 -51.80 -28.53
N ASP A 23 -4.38 -51.29 -28.41
CA ASP A 23 -4.66 -49.90 -28.73
C ASP A 23 -3.78 -49.08 -27.80
N VAL A 24 -2.72 -48.52 -28.38
CA VAL A 24 -1.88 -47.56 -27.68
C VAL A 24 -2.78 -46.34 -27.56
N VAL A 25 -3.36 -46.16 -26.37
CA VAL A 25 -4.10 -44.95 -26.03
C VAL A 25 -3.07 -43.82 -26.02
N ASP A 26 -3.06 -43.03 -27.08
CA ASP A 26 -2.28 -41.81 -27.15
C ASP A 26 -2.95 -40.80 -26.21
N ILE A 27 -2.33 -40.56 -25.06
CA ILE A 27 -2.86 -39.65 -24.07
C ILE A 27 -2.39 -38.26 -24.48
N ASP A 28 -3.33 -37.44 -24.99
CA ASP A 28 -3.04 -36.05 -25.28
C ASP A 28 -2.75 -35.31 -23.95
N MET A 29 -1.56 -34.72 -23.86
CA MET A 29 -1.10 -33.96 -22.69
C MET A 29 -1.57 -32.51 -22.72
N ASN A 30 -2.17 -32.04 -23.83
CA ASN A 30 -2.63 -30.66 -23.97
C ASN A 30 -3.59 -30.21 -22.84
N PRO A 31 -4.55 -31.04 -22.36
CA PRO A 31 -5.38 -30.69 -21.22
C PRO A 31 -4.58 -30.51 -19.91
N MET A 32 -3.46 -31.22 -19.75
CA MET A 32 -2.60 -31.12 -18.57
C MET A 32 -1.76 -29.84 -18.58
N VAL A 33 -1.31 -29.42 -19.77
CA VAL A 33 -0.54 -28.17 -19.95
C VAL A 33 -1.43 -26.94 -19.71
N ASP A 34 -2.68 -26.98 -20.18
CA ASP A 34 -3.63 -25.86 -20.00
C ASP A 34 -3.99 -25.64 -18.52
N LEU A 35 -4.20 -26.72 -17.76
CA LEU A 35 -4.40 -26.64 -16.30
C LEU A 35 -3.21 -26.00 -15.57
N ALA A 36 -1.98 -26.32 -15.99
CA ALA A 36 -0.78 -25.72 -15.41
C ALA A 36 -0.63 -24.24 -15.80
N PHE A 37 -1.00 -23.85 -17.02
CA PHE A 37 -0.96 -22.46 -17.46
C PHE A 37 -2.04 -21.61 -16.78
N LEU A 38 -3.23 -22.17 -16.55
CA LEU A 38 -4.29 -21.54 -15.76
C LEU A 38 -3.85 -21.30 -14.32
N LEU A 39 -3.14 -22.26 -13.72
CA LEU A 39 -2.55 -22.10 -12.39
C LEU A 39 -1.45 -21.05 -12.36
N LEU A 40 -0.54 -21.02 -13.34
CA LEU A 40 0.56 -20.05 -13.37
C LEU A 40 0.04 -18.62 -13.57
N THR A 41 -0.93 -18.42 -14.47
CA THR A 41 -1.56 -17.11 -14.68
C THR A 41 -2.41 -16.68 -13.49
N PHE A 42 -3.19 -17.58 -12.90
CA PHE A 42 -3.95 -17.34 -11.67
C PHE A 42 -3.02 -17.01 -10.50
N PHE A 43 -1.93 -17.75 -10.33
CA PHE A 43 -0.95 -17.55 -9.28
C PHE A 43 -0.17 -16.24 -9.48
N MET A 44 0.28 -15.93 -10.70
CA MET A 44 0.93 -14.64 -10.98
C MET A 44 -0.03 -13.46 -10.78
N LEU A 45 -1.27 -13.54 -11.28
CA LEU A 45 -2.26 -12.47 -11.11
C LEU A 45 -2.61 -12.25 -9.63
N THR A 46 -2.80 -13.33 -8.86
CA THR A 46 -3.06 -13.24 -7.41
C THR A 46 -1.83 -12.73 -6.63
N THR A 47 -0.59 -13.00 -7.08
CA THR A 47 0.61 -12.41 -6.48
C THR A 47 0.75 -10.91 -6.74
N THR A 48 0.32 -10.41 -7.91
CA THR A 48 0.39 -8.97 -8.21
C THR A 48 -0.54 -8.10 -7.37
N PHE A 49 -1.60 -8.69 -6.80
CA PHE A 49 -2.53 -7.95 -5.96
C PHE A 49 -2.07 -7.82 -4.50
N ASN A 50 -0.94 -8.44 -4.12
CA ASN A 50 -0.39 -8.36 -2.78
C ASN A 50 0.78 -7.36 -2.66
N GLN A 51 0.78 -6.28 -3.46
CA GLN A 51 1.64 -5.15 -3.14
C GLN A 51 1.10 -4.51 -1.86
N PRO A 52 1.84 -4.52 -0.74
CA PRO A 52 1.45 -3.69 0.38
C PRO A 52 1.49 -2.25 -0.12
N GLN A 53 0.32 -1.62 -0.27
CA GLN A 53 0.20 -0.16 -0.26
C GLN A 53 0.46 0.29 1.19
N ALA A 54 1.63 -0.06 1.72
CA ALA A 54 2.09 0.41 3.00
C ALA A 54 2.67 1.79 2.76
N MET A 55 2.00 2.78 3.33
CA MET A 55 2.50 4.14 3.39
C MET A 55 3.87 4.13 4.09
N GLU A 56 4.92 4.54 3.38
CA GLU A 56 6.25 4.70 3.96
C GLU A 56 6.24 5.98 4.81
N ILE A 57 5.95 5.83 6.10
CA ILE A 57 6.00 6.95 7.03
C ILE A 57 7.47 7.32 7.22
N VAL A 58 7.95 8.30 6.45
CA VAL A 58 9.26 8.91 6.68
C VAL A 58 9.11 9.87 7.86
N MET A 59 9.17 9.33 9.08
CA MET A 59 9.28 10.16 10.27
C MET A 59 10.66 10.81 10.29
N PRO A 60 10.78 12.14 10.15
CA PRO A 60 12.04 12.82 10.40
C PRO A 60 12.48 12.53 11.84
N VAL A 61 13.72 12.09 11.99
CA VAL A 61 14.32 11.80 13.29
C VAL A 61 14.26 13.09 14.12
N GLN A 62 13.70 13.03 15.33
CA GLN A 62 13.80 14.15 16.25
C GLN A 62 15.29 14.42 16.47
N PRO A 63 15.80 15.64 16.19
CA PRO A 63 17.21 15.90 16.34
C PRO A 63 17.60 15.76 17.81
N ASP A 64 18.71 15.08 18.06
CA ASP A 64 19.38 15.09 19.35
C ASP A 64 19.65 16.55 19.75
N LYS A 65 19.52 16.85 21.05
CA LYS A 65 19.46 18.20 21.64
C LYS A 65 20.69 19.10 21.39
N GLU A 66 21.67 18.66 20.61
CA GLU A 66 22.96 19.35 20.38
C GLU A 66 23.14 19.87 18.94
N ALA A 67 22.27 19.52 17.98
CA ALA A 67 22.37 19.96 16.58
C ALA A 67 21.47 21.18 16.24
N VAL A 68 21.11 21.97 17.26
CA VAL A 68 20.00 22.93 17.22
C VAL A 68 20.38 24.23 16.48
N GLU A 69 21.64 24.68 16.46
CA GLU A 69 21.88 26.12 16.18
C GLU A 69 22.22 26.51 14.72
N LYS A 70 22.41 25.59 13.77
CA LYS A 70 22.84 25.96 12.40
C LYS A 70 21.92 25.57 11.24
N GLU A 71 20.96 24.69 11.46
CA GLU A 71 20.05 24.21 10.39
C GLU A 71 18.61 24.70 10.54
N GLN A 72 18.29 25.37 11.65
CA GLN A 72 16.95 25.80 12.03
C GLN A 72 16.24 26.74 11.03
N PRO A 73 16.86 27.81 10.49
CA PRO A 73 16.09 28.75 9.68
C PRO A 73 15.62 28.16 8.33
N ILE A 74 16.36 27.19 7.77
CA ILE A 74 16.04 26.58 6.47
C ILE A 74 15.08 25.38 6.62
N LYS A 75 15.08 24.69 7.77
CA LYS A 75 14.11 23.62 8.08
C LYS A 75 12.76 24.18 8.55
N GLU A 76 12.75 25.27 9.31
CA GLU A 76 11.52 25.94 9.75
C GLU A 76 10.67 26.44 8.58
N SER A 77 11.33 26.95 7.53
CA SER A 77 10.64 27.43 6.32
C SER A 77 9.91 26.32 5.57
N ARG A 78 10.35 25.06 5.73
CA ARG A 78 9.78 23.88 5.07
C ARG A 78 8.78 23.11 5.92
N THR A 79 8.51 23.59 7.14
CA THR A 79 7.67 22.87 8.08
C THR A 79 6.30 23.53 8.18
N LEU A 80 5.25 22.76 7.90
CA LEU A 80 3.86 23.15 8.11
C LEU A 80 3.35 22.49 9.40
N SER A 81 2.95 23.30 10.39
CA SER A 81 2.34 22.76 11.62
C SER A 81 0.82 22.83 11.52
N ILE A 82 0.18 21.68 11.72
CA ILE A 82 -1.27 21.52 11.72
C ILE A 82 -1.69 21.07 13.12
N MET A 83 -2.54 21.86 13.76
CA MET A 83 -3.15 21.56 15.03
C MET A 83 -4.60 21.19 14.84
N LEU A 84 -4.96 20.04 15.39
CA LEU A 84 -6.35 19.56 15.38
C LEU A 84 -6.96 20.03 16.69
N ALA A 85 -7.88 20.99 16.62
CA ALA A 85 -8.63 21.44 17.78
C ALA A 85 -9.95 20.67 17.92
N GLY A 86 -10.61 20.86 19.05
CA GLY A 86 -12.02 20.47 19.22
C GLY A 86 -12.95 21.22 18.27
N GLU A 87 -14.20 20.76 18.18
CA GLU A 87 -15.25 21.33 17.30
C GLU A 87 -14.95 21.24 15.79
N ASP A 88 -14.19 20.25 15.35
CA ASP A 88 -13.86 20.04 13.93
C ASP A 88 -13.22 21.26 13.26
N LYS A 89 -12.38 21.99 14.02
CA LYS A 89 -11.53 23.06 13.55
C LYS A 89 -10.07 22.59 13.42
N ILE A 90 -9.42 23.09 12.38
CA ILE A 90 -7.99 22.90 12.14
C ILE A 90 -7.33 24.26 12.23
N HIS A 91 -6.30 24.38 13.05
CA HIS A 91 -5.44 25.56 13.07
C HIS A 91 -4.12 25.20 12.41
N TRP A 92 -3.68 25.99 11.45
CA TRP A 92 -2.38 25.79 10.81
C TRP A 92 -1.55 27.07 10.83
N PHE A 93 -0.23 26.90 10.90
CA PHE A 93 0.73 28.00 10.86
C PHE A 93 2.06 27.54 10.29
N ARG A 94 2.86 28.52 9.87
CA ARG A 94 4.18 28.32 9.26
C ARG A 94 5.23 29.12 10.01
N GLY A 95 6.36 28.47 10.29
CA GLY A 95 7.54 29.11 10.90
C GLY A 95 7.34 29.53 12.37
N ILE A 96 8.42 30.00 12.99
CA ILE A 96 8.46 30.40 14.41
C ILE A 96 8.34 31.93 14.59
N THR A 97 8.72 32.71 13.58
CA THR A 97 8.98 34.16 13.73
C THR A 97 7.72 35.05 13.73
N ASP A 98 6.63 34.64 13.08
CA ASP A 98 5.32 35.34 13.14
C ASP A 98 4.18 34.41 12.65
N PRO A 99 3.66 33.51 13.50
CA PRO A 99 2.66 32.54 13.07
C PRO A 99 1.28 33.20 12.96
N GLU A 100 0.88 33.60 11.75
CA GLU A 100 -0.53 33.82 11.44
C GLU A 100 -1.27 32.49 11.52
N VAL A 101 -1.87 32.21 12.68
CA VAL A 101 -2.70 31.02 12.87
C VAL A 101 -3.97 31.18 12.07
N LYS A 102 -4.13 30.34 11.05
CA LYS A 102 -5.32 30.32 10.20
C LYS A 102 -6.18 29.13 10.55
N THR A 103 -7.48 29.38 10.68
CA THR A 103 -8.48 28.34 10.97
C THR A 103 -9.10 27.84 9.67
N THR A 104 -9.07 26.54 9.45
CA THR A 104 -9.72 25.86 8.33
C THR A 104 -10.59 24.71 8.83
N SER A 105 -11.43 24.19 7.95
CA SER A 105 -12.23 22.99 8.17
C SER A 105 -11.59 21.77 7.51
N TYR A 106 -12.02 20.58 7.95
CA TYR A 106 -11.68 19.28 7.35
C TYR A 106 -12.31 19.05 5.96
N SER A 107 -12.99 20.05 5.38
CA SER A 107 -13.59 19.91 4.06
C SER A 107 -12.52 20.01 2.95
N GLY A 108 -12.82 19.42 1.79
CA GLY A 108 -11.93 19.45 0.62
C GLY A 108 -11.66 20.86 0.06
N GLU A 109 -12.47 21.87 0.41
CA GLU A 109 -12.19 23.27 0.09
C GLU A 109 -11.35 23.98 1.17
N GLY A 110 -11.23 23.38 2.36
CA GLY A 110 -10.45 23.89 3.48
C GLY A 110 -9.02 23.38 3.42
N ILE A 111 -8.72 22.36 4.23
CA ILE A 111 -7.34 21.91 4.45
C ILE A 111 -6.66 21.39 3.17
N ARG A 112 -7.38 20.67 2.30
CA ARG A 112 -6.82 20.11 1.06
C ARG A 112 -6.26 21.19 0.14
N LYS A 113 -7.01 22.28 -0.03
CA LYS A 113 -6.57 23.40 -0.87
C LYS A 113 -5.30 24.03 -0.30
N VAL A 114 -5.26 24.25 1.02
CA VAL A 114 -4.08 24.78 1.70
C VAL A 114 -2.87 23.86 1.50
N LEU A 115 -3.04 22.55 1.66
CA LEU A 115 -1.96 21.58 1.47
C LEU A 115 -1.41 21.59 0.04
N LEU A 116 -2.30 21.65 -0.97
CA LEU A 116 -1.90 21.70 -2.38
C LEU A 116 -1.22 23.02 -2.76
N GLU A 117 -1.64 24.15 -2.17
CA GLU A 117 -0.98 25.44 -2.37
C GLU A 117 0.41 25.44 -1.73
N MET A 118 0.53 24.92 -0.50
CA MET A 118 1.79 24.89 0.24
C MET A 118 2.80 23.90 -0.36
N ASP A 119 2.35 22.75 -0.87
CA ASP A 119 3.20 21.77 -1.54
C ASP A 119 3.85 22.32 -2.83
N ARG A 120 3.13 23.18 -3.56
CA ARG A 120 3.68 23.87 -4.74
C ARG A 120 4.74 24.90 -4.39
N ASP A 121 4.55 25.59 -3.27
CA ASP A 121 5.45 26.66 -2.82
C ASP A 121 6.69 26.11 -2.11
N ILE A 122 6.58 24.94 -1.48
CA ILE A 122 7.61 24.36 -0.60
C ILE A 122 8.01 22.97 -1.12
N THR A 123 9.14 22.90 -1.81
CA THR A 123 9.78 21.62 -2.14
C THR A 123 10.25 20.91 -0.86
N ASP A 124 9.95 19.60 -0.75
CA ASP A 124 10.23 18.76 0.42
C ASP A 124 9.57 19.29 1.72
N MET A 125 8.31 19.70 1.64
CA MET A 125 7.53 20.10 2.81
C MET A 125 7.39 18.95 3.81
N VAL A 126 7.53 19.27 5.10
CA VAL A 126 7.26 18.35 6.21
C VAL A 126 6.04 18.83 6.98
N VAL A 127 5.03 17.97 7.11
CA VAL A 127 3.81 18.30 7.84
C VAL A 127 3.86 17.75 9.27
N LEU A 128 3.75 18.62 10.28
CA LEU A 128 3.65 18.23 11.68
C LEU A 128 2.18 18.22 12.11
N ILE A 129 1.66 17.03 12.40
CA ILE A 129 0.28 16.84 12.86
C ILE A 129 0.29 16.82 14.39
N LYS A 130 -0.34 17.82 14.99
CA LYS A 130 -0.39 18.03 16.43
C LYS A 130 -1.84 17.92 16.95
N PRO A 131 -2.32 16.71 17.29
CA PRO A 131 -3.65 16.55 17.87
C PRO A 131 -3.70 17.17 19.27
N THR A 132 -4.69 18.03 19.56
CA THR A 132 -4.96 18.49 20.93
C THR A 132 -5.74 17.44 21.71
N ASP A 133 -5.77 17.57 23.04
CA ASP A 133 -6.53 16.68 23.92
C ASP A 133 -8.05 16.71 23.63
N ASP A 134 -8.53 17.80 23.02
CA ASP A 134 -9.93 18.01 22.65
C ASP A 134 -10.27 17.50 21.23
N SER A 135 -9.28 17.01 20.48
CA SER A 135 -9.48 16.50 19.13
C SER A 135 -9.98 15.06 19.13
N ASN A 136 -10.89 14.75 18.21
CA ASN A 136 -11.38 13.38 18.03
C ASN A 136 -10.40 12.54 17.23
N TYR A 137 -10.32 11.23 17.51
CA TYR A 137 -9.51 10.31 16.71
C TYR A 137 -9.91 10.32 15.22
N LYS A 138 -11.21 10.50 14.94
CA LYS A 138 -11.72 10.69 13.58
C LYS A 138 -10.99 11.81 12.84
N ASN A 139 -10.73 12.93 13.51
CA ASN A 139 -10.10 14.11 12.92
C ASN A 139 -8.63 13.84 12.55
N LEU A 140 -7.94 13.01 13.35
CA LEU A 140 -6.60 12.54 13.02
C LEU A 140 -6.61 11.66 11.77
N VAL A 141 -7.53 10.68 11.72
CA VAL A 141 -7.67 9.79 10.54
C VAL A 141 -8.01 10.59 9.29
N ASP A 142 -8.97 11.51 9.38
CA ASP A 142 -9.38 12.36 8.26
C ASP A 142 -8.17 13.16 7.71
N ILE A 143 -7.27 13.63 8.57
CA ILE A 143 -6.06 14.36 8.14
C ILE A 143 -5.02 13.44 7.52
N LEU A 144 -4.86 12.22 8.04
CA LEU A 144 -3.98 11.22 7.42
C LEU A 144 -4.48 10.83 6.02
N ASP A 145 -5.79 10.70 5.86
CA ASP A 145 -6.42 10.47 4.55
C ASP A 145 -6.15 11.67 3.61
N GLU A 146 -6.25 12.91 4.11
CA GLU A 146 -5.90 14.10 3.31
C GLU A 146 -4.41 14.16 2.93
N MET A 147 -3.48 13.69 3.78
CA MET A 147 -2.06 13.57 3.40
C MET A 147 -1.90 12.61 2.23
N GLN A 148 -2.61 11.48 2.26
CA GLN A 148 -2.57 10.49 1.19
C GLN A 148 -3.18 11.05 -0.12
N ILE A 149 -4.30 11.76 -0.04
CA ILE A 149 -4.97 12.35 -1.20
C ILE A 149 -4.12 13.45 -1.86
N THR A 150 -3.37 14.20 -1.05
CA THR A 150 -2.48 15.28 -1.53
C THR A 150 -1.07 14.78 -1.90
N SER A 151 -0.80 13.49 -1.77
CA SER A 151 0.51 12.86 -2.04
C SER A 151 1.65 13.43 -1.20
N ILE A 152 1.37 13.86 0.03
CA ILE A 152 2.39 14.34 0.97
C ILE A 152 3.00 13.14 1.71
N GLU A 153 4.23 12.79 1.37
CA GLU A 153 4.92 11.61 1.91
C GLU A 153 5.57 11.85 3.28
N ARG A 154 5.91 13.11 3.60
CA ARG A 154 6.68 13.48 4.79
C ARG A 154 5.80 14.15 5.84
N TYR A 155 5.34 13.38 6.82
CA TYR A 155 4.63 13.92 7.96
C TYR A 155 5.01 13.24 9.28
N ALA A 156 4.79 13.93 10.40
CA ALA A 156 5.06 13.41 11.73
C ALA A 156 3.94 13.79 12.71
N ILE A 157 3.54 12.84 13.54
CA ILE A 157 2.60 13.10 14.64
C ILE A 157 3.40 13.54 15.87
N VAL A 158 3.15 14.74 16.36
CA VAL A 158 3.88 15.35 17.47
C VAL A 158 2.89 15.81 18.54
N LYS A 159 3.26 15.66 19.81
CA LYS A 159 2.43 16.18 20.90
C LYS A 159 2.47 17.71 20.91
N VAL A 160 1.31 18.32 21.14
CA VAL A 160 1.17 19.78 21.29
C VAL A 160 2.01 20.25 22.48
N SER A 161 2.91 21.21 22.25
CA SER A 161 3.74 21.81 23.30
C SER A 161 2.98 22.89 24.09
N LYS A 162 3.54 23.40 25.18
CA LYS A 162 2.89 24.45 25.98
C LYS A 162 2.74 25.78 25.20
N SER A 163 3.78 26.15 24.44
CA SER A 163 3.80 27.35 23.60
C SER A 163 2.75 27.30 22.49
N ASP A 164 2.49 26.11 21.95
CA ASP A 164 1.45 25.87 20.96
C ASP A 164 0.03 26.11 21.51
N ARG A 165 -0.22 25.73 22.77
CA ARG A 165 -1.52 25.97 23.43
C ARG A 165 -1.77 27.45 23.70
N GLU A 166 -0.72 28.21 24.00
CA GLU A 166 -0.80 29.66 24.21
C GLU A 166 -1.17 30.40 22.92
N LEU A 167 -0.74 29.92 21.75
CA LEU A 167 -1.12 30.49 20.45
C LEU A 167 -2.62 30.30 20.15
N ILE A 168 -3.21 29.17 20.54
CA ILE A 168 -4.65 28.93 20.38
C ILE A 168 -5.46 29.71 21.42
N ALA A 169 -4.96 29.83 22.65
CA ALA A 169 -5.66 30.55 23.72
C ALA A 169 -5.74 32.06 23.49
N ASN A 170 -4.84 32.62 22.66
CA ASN A 170 -4.82 34.03 22.29
C ASN A 170 -5.58 34.33 20.98
N LEU A 171 -6.29 33.34 20.41
CA LEU A 171 -7.15 33.48 19.23
C LEU A 171 -8.61 33.70 19.63
#